data_AF-Q9KRE8-F1
#
_entry.id   AF-Q9KRE8-F1
#
_cell.length_a   1.000
_cell.length_b   1.000
_cell.length_c   1.000
_cell.angle_alpha   90.00
_cell.angle_beta   90.00
_cell.angle_gamma   90.00
#
_symmetry.space_group_name_H-M   'P 1'
#
loop_
_entity.id
_entity.type
_entity.pdbx_description
1 polymer ?
#
loop_
_entity_poly.entity_id
_entity_poly.type
_entity_poly.pdbx_seq_one_letter_code
_entity_poly.pdbx_strand_id
1 'polypeptide(L)' 'MAEISANKVGKCMSDVNKVESGEKRSLEWKSFLFITVVLFPILSVAFVGGYGFIVWMLQMFVFGPPGLHGGF' A
#
# COMPACT_ATOMS: atom_id res chain seq x y z
N MET A 1 -30.49 -30.42 33.80
CA MET A 1 -30.45 -30.32 32.31
C MET A 1 -30.48 -28.87 31.81
N ALA A 2 -31.16 -27.93 32.46
CA ALA A 2 -31.21 -26.52 32.03
C ALA A 2 -29.87 -25.75 32.15
N GLU A 3 -29.07 -25.99 33.19
CA GLU A 3 -27.77 -25.31 33.43
C GLU A 3 -26.70 -25.59 32.36
N ILE A 4 -26.67 -26.81 31.82
CA ILE A 4 -25.70 -27.22 30.79
C ILE A 4 -25.93 -26.45 29.48
N SER A 5 -27.19 -26.12 29.18
CA SER A 5 -27.56 -25.36 28.00
C SER A 5 -27.09 -23.90 28.10
N ALA A 6 -27.29 -23.27 29.27
CA ALA A 6 -26.88 -21.88 29.50
C ALA A 6 -25.35 -21.67 29.42
N ASN A 7 -24.55 -22.57 30.00
CA ASN A 7 -23.09 -22.48 29.93
C ASN A 7 -22.56 -22.66 28.49
N LYS A 8 -23.19 -23.56 27.71
CA LYS A 8 -22.81 -23.80 26.31
C LYS A 8 -23.12 -22.61 25.41
N VAL A 9 -24.28 -21.97 25.57
CA VAL A 9 -24.64 -20.75 24.81
C VAL A 9 -23.70 -19.59 25.13
N GLY A 10 -23.35 -19.37 26.41
CA GLY A 10 -22.42 -18.31 26.82
C GLY A 10 -21.01 -18.49 26.25
N LYS A 11 -20.52 -19.74 26.18
CA LYS A 11 -19.23 -20.07 25.56
C LYS A 11 -19.21 -19.69 24.07
N CYS A 12 -20.22 -20.13 23.31
CA CYS A 12 -20.33 -19.83 21.87
C CYS A 12 -20.36 -18.31 21.60
N MET A 13 -21.06 -17.54 22.45
CA MET A 13 -21.13 -16.07 22.31
C MET A 13 -19.77 -15.39 22.55
N SER A 14 -18.96 -15.93 23.46
CA SER A 14 -17.61 -15.42 23.77
C SER A 14 -16.59 -15.71 22.66
N ASP A 15 -16.70 -16.86 21.99
CA ASP A 15 -15.86 -17.21 20.85
C ASP A 15 -16.14 -16.29 19.65
N VAL A 16 -17.41 -15.98 19.38
CA VAL A 16 -17.82 -15.02 18.33
C VAL A 16 -17.22 -13.63 18.58
N ASN A 17 -17.28 -13.12 19.82
CA ASN A 17 -16.72 -11.80 20.14
C ASN A 17 -15.17 -11.77 20.06
N LYS A 18 -14.51 -12.89 20.35
CA LYS A 18 -13.05 -13.04 20.27
C LYS A 18 -12.55 -13.10 18.83
N VAL A 19 -13.25 -13.81 17.94
CA VAL A 19 -12.95 -13.84 16.51
C VAL A 19 -13.15 -12.45 15.92
N GLU A 20 -14.26 -11.80 16.27
CA GLU A 20 -14.54 -10.46 15.75
C GLU A 20 -13.47 -9.47 16.22
N SER A 21 -12.99 -9.51 17.47
CA SER A 21 -11.99 -8.55 17.97
C SER A 21 -10.55 -8.82 17.52
N GLY A 22 -10.18 -10.08 17.33
CA GLY A 22 -8.85 -10.48 16.87
C GLY A 22 -8.62 -10.20 15.38
N GLU A 23 -9.65 -10.34 14.55
CA GLU A 23 -9.53 -10.10 13.12
C GLU A 23 -9.42 -8.60 12.79
N LYS A 24 -10.37 -7.74 13.20
CA LYS A 24 -10.38 -6.29 12.81
C LYS A 24 -9.04 -5.60 13.02
N ARG A 25 -8.42 -5.78 14.19
CA ARG A 25 -7.16 -5.11 14.54
C ARG A 25 -6.00 -5.54 13.63
N SER A 26 -5.99 -6.79 13.16
CA SER A 26 -4.91 -7.33 12.33
C SER A 26 -5.06 -6.95 10.85
N LEU A 27 -6.29 -6.85 10.34
CA LEU A 27 -6.54 -6.40 8.95
C LEU A 27 -6.16 -4.92 8.76
N GLU A 28 -6.48 -4.07 9.73
CA GLU A 28 -6.23 -2.62 9.63
C GLU A 28 -4.75 -2.33 9.42
N TRP A 29 -3.88 -2.91 10.26
CA TRP A 29 -2.43 -2.71 10.17
C TRP A 29 -1.82 -3.29 8.88
N LYS A 30 -2.37 -4.40 8.35
CA LYS A 30 -1.91 -4.99 7.09
C LYS A 30 -2.22 -4.09 5.90
N SER A 31 -3.37 -3.41 5.88
CA SER A 31 -3.72 -2.46 4.82
C SER A 31 -2.80 -1.22 4.83
N PHE A 32 -2.46 -0.71 6.01
CA PHE A 32 -1.52 0.41 6.15
C PHE A 32 -0.08 0.04 5.71
N LEU A 33 0.41 -1.14 6.05
CA LEU A 33 1.72 -1.59 5.57
C LEU A 33 1.71 -1.85 4.06
N PHE A 34 0.65 -2.46 3.53
CA PHE A 34 0.53 -2.73 2.10
C PHE A 34 0.53 -1.42 1.30
N ILE A 35 -0.30 -0.45 1.67
CA ILE A 35 -0.32 0.84 0.98
C ILE A 35 1.03 1.53 1.12
N THR A 36 1.67 1.52 2.29
CA THR A 36 2.98 2.18 2.44
C THR A 36 4.06 1.53 1.60
N VAL A 37 4.13 0.20 1.57
CA VAL A 37 5.12 -0.57 0.81
C VAL A 37 4.84 -0.54 -0.69
N VAL A 38 3.62 -0.25 -1.14
CA VAL A 38 3.25 -0.23 -2.56
C VAL A 38 3.12 1.20 -3.10
N LEU A 39 2.40 2.08 -2.38
CA LEU A 39 2.17 3.47 -2.75
C LEU A 39 3.47 4.27 -2.80
N PHE A 40 4.35 4.17 -1.79
CA PHE A 40 5.61 4.92 -1.80
C PHE A 40 6.51 4.56 -2.98
N PRO A 41 6.78 3.28 -3.31
CA PRO A 41 7.59 2.98 -4.47
C PRO A 41 6.92 3.34 -5.79
N ILE A 42 5.60 3.14 -5.94
CA ILE A 42 4.90 3.61 -7.15
C ILE A 42 5.05 5.12 -7.28
N LEU A 43 4.86 5.87 -6.19
CA LEU A 43 5.01 7.31 -6.17
C LEU A 43 6.46 7.72 -6.49
N SER A 44 7.45 7.01 -5.94
CA SER A 44 8.88 7.24 -6.22
C SER A 44 9.19 7.04 -7.70
N VAL A 45 8.73 5.95 -8.31
CA VAL A 45 8.94 5.67 -9.75
C VAL A 45 8.19 6.68 -10.61
N ALA A 46 6.97 7.06 -10.25
CA ALA A 46 6.21 8.07 -10.98
C ALA A 46 6.89 9.46 -10.91
N PHE A 47 7.43 9.85 -9.76
CA PHE A 47 8.16 11.10 -9.61
C PHE A 47 9.51 11.07 -10.34
N VAL A 48 10.36 10.07 -10.09
CA VAL A 48 11.69 9.99 -10.69
C VAL A 48 11.59 9.72 -12.19
N GLY A 49 10.76 8.75 -12.58
CA GLY A 49 10.51 8.39 -13.98
C GLY A 49 9.77 9.49 -14.72
N GLY A 50 8.73 10.09 -14.13
CA GLY A 50 8.01 11.22 -14.72
C GLY A 50 8.88 12.45 -14.88
N TYR A 51 9.66 12.80 -13.86
CA TYR A 51 10.59 13.93 -13.92
C TYR A 51 11.69 13.69 -14.95
N GLY A 52 12.33 12.50 -14.93
CA GLY A 52 13.34 12.13 -15.93
C GLY A 52 12.78 12.10 -17.35
N PHE A 53 11.54 11.63 -17.53
CA PHE A 53 10.84 11.63 -18.81
C PHE A 53 10.51 13.05 -19.28
N ILE A 54 10.07 13.94 -18.39
CA ILE A 54 9.83 15.35 -18.70
C ILE A 54 11.13 16.02 -19.12
N VAL A 55 12.22 15.83 -18.37
CA VAL A 55 13.53 16.37 -18.71
C VAL A 55 14.00 15.83 -20.06
N TRP A 56 13.88 14.52 -20.31
CA TRP A 56 14.21 13.90 -21.59
C TRP A 56 13.37 14.46 -22.74
N MET A 57 12.05 14.61 -22.55
CA MET A 57 11.15 15.21 -23.54
C MET A 57 11.49 16.67 -23.81
N LEU A 58 11.76 17.47 -22.78
CA LEU A 58 12.22 18.85 -22.90
C LEU A 58 13.56 18.93 -23.63
N GLN A 59 14.46 17.99 -23.37
CA GLN A 59 15.74 17.87 -24.06
C GLN A 59 15.54 17.60 -25.57
N MET A 60 14.62 16.69 -25.92
CA MET A 60 14.29 16.38 -27.33
C MET A 60 13.53 17.50 -28.05
N PHE A 61 12.61 18.21 -27.38
CA PHE A 61 11.76 19.24 -28.01
C PHE A 61 12.39 20.64 -28.07
N VAL A 62 13.17 21.02 -27.06
CA VAL A 62 13.66 22.40 -26.90
C VAL A 62 15.17 22.52 -27.15
N PHE A 63 15.96 21.53 -26.73
CA PHE A 63 17.42 21.64 -26.71
C PHE A 63 18.14 20.95 -27.87
N GLY A 64 17.41 20.30 -28.78
CA GLY A 64 18.01 19.50 -29.85
C GLY A 64 18.71 18.24 -29.31
N PRO A 65 19.04 17.27 -30.19
CA PRO A 65 19.44 15.93 -29.81
C PRO A 65 20.54 15.90 -28.73
N PRO A 66 20.37 15.10 -27.66
CA PRO A 66 21.35 14.98 -26.59
C PRO A 66 22.63 14.29 -27.09
N GLY A 67 23.55 15.05 -27.67
CA GLY A 67 24.82 14.53 -28.19
C GLY A 67 25.77 15.53 -28.85
N LEU A 68 25.33 16.76 -29.17
CA LEU A 68 26.16 17.74 -29.88
C LEU A 68 26.33 19.05 -29.11
N HIS A 69 26.92 19.00 -27.92
CA HIS A 69 27.51 20.19 -27.31
C HIS A 69 28.68 19.78 -26.40
N GLY A 70 29.88 19.79 -26.96
CA GLY A 70 31.12 19.51 -26.23
C GLY A 70 32.27 19.03 -27.12
N GLY A 71 32.71 19.85 -28.08
CA GLY A 71 33.92 19.57 -28.87
C GLY A 71 34.06 20.43 -30.12
N PHE A 72 34.74 21.57 -29.95
CA PHE A 72 35.09 22.62 -30.93
C PHE A 72 33.98 23.59 -31.37
#